data_AF-A0A174S5F0-F1
#
_entry.id   AF-A0A174S5F0-F1
#
_cell.length_a   1.000
_cell.length_b   1.000
_cell.length_c   1.000
_cell.angle_alpha   90.00
_cell.angle_beta   90.00
_cell.angle_gamma   90.00
#
_symmetry.space_group_name_H-M   'P 1'
#
loop_
_entity.id
_entity.type
_entity.pdbx_description
1 polymer ?
#
loop_
_entity_poly.entity_id
_entity_poly.type
_entity_poly.pdbx_seq_one_letter_code
_entity_poly.pdbx_strand_id
1 'polypeptide(L)'
;MHYNPLAYIKNEADIMKFVNALISNTKGEGKEDYPFWTKAETLLYCALLGYIIFEDSEKERNMNTLVDMISGMEAKEDDDDFLNAVGYMFKGLEQQNRVALR
;
A
#
# COMPACT_ATOMS: atom_id res chain seq x y z
N MET A 1 -0.38 19.29 -17.71
CA MET A 1 -0.62 19.00 -16.29
C MET A 1 -0.78 17.49 -16.16
N HIS A 2 0.05 16.84 -15.34
CA HIS A 2 -0.17 15.44 -14.97
C HIS A 2 -0.84 15.43 -13.60
N TYR A 3 -2.07 14.92 -13.53
CA TYR A 3 -2.79 14.77 -12.26
C TYR A 3 -2.13 13.67 -11.43
N ASN A 4 -1.85 13.94 -10.16
CA ASN A 4 -1.36 12.96 -9.19
C ASN A 4 -2.25 13.01 -7.94
N PRO A 5 -3.08 11.98 -7.66
CA PRO A 5 -3.95 11.98 -6.50
C PRO A 5 -3.18 11.92 -5.16
N LEU A 6 -2.00 11.29 -5.15
CA LEU A 6 -1.22 11.11 -3.91
C LEU A 6 -0.61 12.44 -3.41
N ALA A 7 -0.48 13.45 -4.28
CA ALA A 7 -0.02 14.79 -3.89
C ALA A 7 -0.97 15.52 -2.91
N TYR A 8 -2.20 15.03 -2.75
CA TYR A 8 -3.21 15.63 -1.88
C TYR A 8 -3.40 14.88 -0.56
N ILE A 9 -2.75 13.74 -0.38
CA ILE A 9 -2.85 12.93 0.84
C ILE A 9 -1.89 13.49 1.89
N LYS A 10 -2.43 13.84 3.07
CA LYS A 10 -1.65 14.48 4.15
C LYS A 10 -1.61 13.68 5.44
N ASN A 11 -2.56 12.77 5.63
CA ASN A 11 -2.75 12.05 6.88
C ASN A 11 -3.46 10.71 6.61
N GLU A 12 -3.60 9.91 7.65
CA GLU A 12 -4.23 8.59 7.62
C GLU A 12 -5.70 8.62 7.15
N ALA A 13 -6.46 9.66 7.53
CA ALA A 13 -7.85 9.79 7.09
C ALA A 13 -7.95 10.04 5.58
N ASP A 14 -6.99 10.75 4.99
CA ASP A 14 -6.92 10.95 3.54
C ASP A 14 -6.52 9.66 2.82
N ILE A 15 -5.63 8.84 3.40
CA ILE A 15 -5.32 7.50 2.89
C ILE A 15 -6.59 6.64 2.85
N MET A 16 -7.32 6.56 3.96
CA MET A 16 -8.56 5.78 4.03
C MET A 16 -9.60 6.24 2.99
N LYS A 17 -9.78 7.56 2.81
CA LYS A 17 -10.68 8.11 1.79
C LYS A 17 -10.24 7.71 0.38
N PHE A 18 -8.94 7.81 0.09
CA PHE A 18 -8.41 7.45 -1.22
C PHE A 18 -8.55 5.96 -1.51
N VAL A 19 -8.22 5.09 -0.54
CA VAL A 19 -8.37 3.63 -0.66
C VAL A 19 -9.82 3.24 -0.94
N ASN A 20 -10.78 3.81 -0.19
CA ASN A 20 -12.21 3.57 -0.43
C ASN A 20 -12.62 3.99 -1.84
N ALA A 21 -12.18 5.16 -2.29
CA ALA A 21 -12.45 5.63 -3.65
C ALA A 21 -11.84 4.70 -4.70
N LEU A 22 -10.58 4.28 -4.52
CA LEU A 22 -9.89 3.36 -5.44
C LEU A 22 -10.66 2.05 -5.59
N ILE A 23 -10.93 1.35 -4.48
CA ILE A 23 -11.64 0.06 -4.47
C ILE A 23 -13.05 0.21 -5.09
N SER A 24 -13.78 1.26 -4.74
CA SER A 24 -15.13 1.49 -5.28
C SER A 24 -15.16 1.70 -6.79
N ASN A 25 -14.08 2.23 -7.38
CA ASN A 25 -13.99 2.54 -8.81
C ASN A 25 -13.27 1.45 -9.62
N THR A 26 -12.62 0.48 -8.97
CA THR A 26 -11.98 -0.68 -9.63
C THR A 26 -12.74 -1.99 -9.43
N LYS A 27 -13.80 -1.96 -8.63
CA LYS A 27 -14.71 -3.10 -8.47
C LYS A 27 -15.39 -3.43 -9.81
N GLY A 28 -15.22 -4.66 -10.27
CA GLY A 28 -15.85 -5.14 -11.51
C GLY A 28 -17.36 -5.35 -11.36
N GLU A 29 -18.10 -5.09 -12.44
CA GLU A 29 -19.54 -5.36 -12.49
C GLU A 29 -19.83 -6.85 -12.25
N GLY A 30 -20.79 -7.15 -11.38
CA GLY A 30 -21.25 -8.53 -11.14
C GLY A 30 -20.37 -9.40 -10.23
N LYS A 31 -19.27 -8.88 -9.65
CA LYS A 31 -18.54 -9.61 -8.61
C LYS A 31 -19.26 -9.49 -7.26
N GLU A 32 -19.60 -10.63 -6.66
CA GLU A 32 -20.05 -10.68 -5.27
C GLU A 32 -18.98 -10.05 -4.36
N ASP A 33 -19.43 -9.17 -3.48
CA ASP A 33 -18.57 -8.53 -2.49
C ASP A 33 -18.33 -9.53 -1.35
N TYR A 34 -17.13 -10.12 -1.33
CA TYR A 34 -16.72 -10.98 -0.23
C TYR A 34 -16.06 -10.11 0.84
N PRO A 35 -16.65 -9.99 2.04
CA PRO A 35 -16.15 -9.06 3.07
C PRO A 35 -14.70 -9.30 3.48
N PHE A 36 -14.21 -10.54 3.36
CA PHE A 36 -12.81 -10.86 3.63
C PHE A 36 -11.87 -10.18 2.63
N TRP A 37 -12.10 -10.37 1.32
CA TRP A 37 -11.23 -9.84 0.27
C TRP A 37 -11.22 -8.32 0.27
N THR A 38 -12.38 -7.68 0.43
CA THR A 38 -12.49 -6.22 0.49
C THR A 38 -11.77 -5.64 1.71
N LYS A 39 -11.86 -6.30 2.87
CA LYS A 39 -11.11 -5.89 4.08
C LYS A 39 -9.61 -6.08 3.91
N ALA A 40 -9.18 -7.22 3.37
CA ALA A 40 -7.77 -7.51 3.13
C ALA A 40 -7.15 -6.52 2.14
N GLU A 41 -7.84 -6.24 1.02
CA GLU A 41 -7.43 -5.24 0.03
C GLU A 41 -7.33 -3.84 0.64
N THR A 42 -8.32 -3.44 1.45
CA THR A 42 -8.30 -2.16 2.17
C THR A 42 -7.07 -2.04 3.07
N LEU A 43 -6.80 -3.06 3.90
CA LEU A 43 -5.64 -3.06 4.81
C LEU A 43 -4.33 -3.02 4.04
N LEU A 44 -4.23 -3.79 2.95
CA LEU A 44 -3.04 -3.81 2.11
C LEU A 44 -2.79 -2.44 1.49
N TYR A 45 -3.77 -1.84 0.81
CA TYR A 45 -3.58 -0.51 0.20
C TYR A 45 -3.28 0.57 1.22
N CYS A 46 -3.88 0.51 2.42
CA CYS A 46 -3.55 1.46 3.49
C CYS A 46 -2.09 1.33 3.93
N ALA A 47 -1.57 0.11 4.08
CA ALA A 47 -0.18 -0.12 4.45
C ALA A 47 0.78 0.40 3.37
N LEU A 48 0.54 0.06 2.10
CA LEU A 48 1.39 0.49 0.98
C LEU A 48 1.38 2.00 0.81
N LEU A 49 0.21 2.64 0.86
CA LEU A 49 0.09 4.09 0.76
C LEU A 49 0.67 4.79 2.00
N GLY A 50 0.51 4.22 3.20
CA GLY A 50 1.17 4.72 4.40
C GLY A 50 2.68 4.78 4.23
N TYR A 51 3.28 3.70 3.72
CA TYR A 51 4.70 3.66 3.40
C TYR A 51 5.08 4.74 2.36
N ILE A 52 4.39 4.79 1.22
CA ILE A 52 4.69 5.76 0.14
C ILE A 52 4.60 7.21 0.64
N ILE A 53 3.58 7.52 1.44
CA ILE A 53 3.29 8.90 1.87
C ILE A 53 4.20 9.34 3.01
N PHE A 54 4.50 8.48 3.98
CA PHE A 54 5.21 8.87 5.19
C PHE A 54 6.71 8.55 5.18
N GLU A 55 7.11 7.50 4.46
CA GLU A 55 8.50 6.99 4.51
C GLU A 55 9.26 7.23 3.21
N ASP A 56 8.58 7.20 2.06
CA ASP A 56 9.23 7.40 0.77
C ASP A 56 9.40 8.89 0.41
N SER A 57 10.30 9.13 -0.54
CA SER A 57 10.57 10.46 -1.07
C SER A 57 9.38 11.02 -1.84
N GLU A 58 9.26 12.35 -1.90
CA GLU A 58 8.14 13.00 -2.59
C GLU A 58 8.00 12.61 -4.07
N LYS A 59 9.12 12.24 -4.72
CA LYS A 59 9.14 11.80 -6.12
C LYS A 59 8.41 10.46 -6.30
N GLU A 60 8.49 9.58 -5.31
CA GLU A 60 7.88 8.25 -5.33
C GLU A 60 6.40 8.27 -4.89
N ARG A 61 5.88 9.44 -4.50
CA ARG A 61 4.45 9.60 -4.14
C ARG A 61 3.56 9.67 -5.37
N ASN A 62 3.47 8.57 -6.11
CA ASN A 62 2.66 8.47 -7.32
C ASN A 62 2.02 7.06 -7.48
N MET A 63 1.08 6.94 -8.41
CA MET A 63 0.35 5.69 -8.63
C MET A 63 1.20 4.56 -9.24
N ASN A 64 2.26 4.88 -9.98
CA ASN A 64 3.14 3.84 -10.54
C ASN A 64 3.85 3.10 -9.41
N THR A 65 4.36 3.83 -8.42
CA THR A 65 4.99 3.23 -7.24
C THR A 65 4.04 2.28 -6.50
N LEU A 66 2.76 2.65 -6.34
CA LEU A 66 1.76 1.73 -5.76
C LEU A 66 1.58 0.46 -6.60
N VAL A 67 1.46 0.59 -7.93
CA VAL A 67 1.30 -0.56 -8.84
C VAL A 67 2.55 -1.44 -8.85
N ASP A 68 3.74 -0.85 -8.84
CA ASP A 68 5.02 -1.54 -8.80
C ASP A 68 5.16 -2.35 -7.51
N MET A 69 4.79 -1.76 -6.36
CA MET A 69 4.76 -2.48 -5.09
C MET A 69 3.81 -3.66 -5.15
N ILE A 70 2.55 -3.48 -5.60
CA ILE A 70 1.57 -4.57 -5.72
C ILE A 70 2.08 -5.68 -6.65
N SER A 71 2.66 -5.30 -7.79
CA SER A 71 3.17 -6.26 -8.78
C SER A 71 4.38 -7.05 -8.26
N GLY A 72 5.16 -6.44 -7.37
CA GLY A 72 6.31 -7.05 -6.72
C GLY A 72 5.98 -7.91 -5.49
N MET A 73 4.71 -8.00 -5.08
CA MET A 73 4.29 -8.78 -3.91
C MET A 73 4.14 -10.28 -4.20
N GLU A 74 5.23 -10.90 -4.68
CA GLU A 74 5.30 -12.35 -4.82
C GLU A 74 5.18 -13.03 -3.45
N ALA A 75 4.37 -14.10 -3.39
CA ALA A 75 4.27 -14.98 -2.24
C ALA A 75 4.63 -16.41 -2.67
N LYS A 76 5.28 -17.17 -1.78
CA LYS A 76 5.63 -18.58 -2.01
C LYS A 76 4.93 -19.45 -0.98
N GLU A 77 4.16 -20.44 -1.43
CA GLU A 77 3.38 -21.31 -0.54
C GLU A 77 4.24 -22.28 0.27
N ASP A 78 5.44 -22.61 -0.22
CA ASP A 78 6.34 -23.61 0.39
C ASP A 78 7.49 -22.99 1.20
N ASP A 79 7.52 -21.66 1.36
CA ASP A 79 8.61 -20.94 2.02
C ASP A 79 8.07 -19.76 2.84
N ASP A 80 7.72 -20.04 4.09
CA ASP A 80 7.20 -19.04 5.04
C ASP A 80 8.22 -17.92 5.36
N ASP A 81 9.51 -18.16 5.15
CA ASP A 81 10.58 -17.20 5.40
C ASP A 81 10.88 -16.33 4.16
N PHE A 82 10.24 -16.62 3.02
CA PHE A 82 10.43 -15.84 1.80
C PHE A 82 9.92 -14.41 1.97
N LEU A 83 10.77 -13.46 1.58
CA LEU A 83 10.39 -12.05 1.48
C LEU A 83 10.64 -11.54 0.08
N ASN A 84 9.60 -10.98 -0.51
CA ASN A 84 9.72 -10.13 -1.68
C ASN A 84 10.31 -8.75 -1.30
N ALA A 85 10.54 -7.90 -2.30
CA ALA A 85 11.12 -6.57 -2.12
C ALA A 85 10.32 -5.71 -1.12
N VAL A 86 8.98 -5.74 -1.21
CA VAL A 86 8.11 -4.99 -0.30
C VAL A 86 8.24 -5.51 1.14
N GLY A 87 8.33 -6.82 1.33
CA GLY A 87 8.58 -7.42 2.64
C GLY A 87 9.87 -6.91 3.29
N TYR A 88 10.95 -6.80 2.52
CA TYR A 88 12.20 -6.21 3.00
C TYR A 88 12.08 -4.71 3.31
N MET A 89 11.31 -3.94 2.53
CA MET A 89 11.05 -2.53 2.80
C MET A 89 10.39 -2.33 4.16
N PHE A 90 9.35 -3.11 4.47
CA PHE A 90 8.66 -3.03 5.76
C PHE A 90 9.52 -3.51 6.94
N LYS A 91 10.33 -4.56 6.77
CA LYS A 91 11.33 -4.96 7.79
C LYS A 91 12.36 -3.85 8.05
N GLY A 92 12.79 -3.14 6.99
CA GLY A 92 13.68 -1.99 7.11
C GLY A 92 13.07 -0.87 7.95
N LEU A 93 11.80 -0.53 7.66
CA LEU A 93 11.06 0.47 8.40
C LEU A 93 10.88 0.10 9.88
N GLU A 94 10.53 -1.15 10.19
CA GLU A 94 10.41 -1.65 11.57
C GLU A 94 11.73 -1.44 12.33
N GLN A 95 12.86 -1.79 11.72
CA GLN A 95 14.17 -1.66 12.33
C GLN A 95 14.54 -0.18 12.59
N GLN A 96 14.21 0.73 11.67
CA GLN A 96 14.43 2.17 11.85
C GLN A 96 13.60 2.74 13.00
N ASN A 97 12.30 2.46 13.04
CA ASN A 97 11.40 2.93 14.10
C ASN A 97 11.79 2.38 15.48
N ARG A 98 12.22 1.11 15.55
CA ARG A 98 12.73 0.52 16.79
C ARG A 98 14.00 1.21 17.31
N VAL A 99 14.85 1.72 16.42
CA VAL A 99 16.04 2.50 16.81
C VAL A 99 15.64 3.90 17.27
N ALA A 100 14.69 4.56 16.61
CA ALA A 100 14.22 5.89 16.97
C ALA A 100 13.53 5.96 18.35
N LEU A 101 12.99 4.84 18.84
CA LEU A 101 12.34 4.72 20.15
C LEU A 101 13.29 4.36 21.30
N ARG A 102 14.60 4.21 21.05
CA ARG A 102 15.63 3.94 22.06
C ARG A 102 16.44 5.17 22.37
#